data_AF-A0A1Q9V104-F1
#
_entry.id   AF-A0A1Q9V104-F1
#
_cell.length_a   1.000
_cell.length_b   1.000
_cell.length_c   1.000
_cell.angle_alpha   90.00
_cell.angle_beta   90.00
_cell.angle_gamma   90.00
#
_symmetry.space_group_name_H-M   'P 1'
#
loop_
_entity.id
_entity.type
_entity.pdbx_description
1 polymer ?
#
loop_
_entity_poly.entity_id
_entity_poly.type
_entity_poly.pdbx_seq_one_letter_code
_entity_poly.pdbx_strand_id
1 'polypeptide(L)'
;MIDPTVSLVAPVVAGLLGALTAWALCRVLTRGPRPAAVPVAACAAGTAVLWALVAWRAAAGGLPWWWLPVPLVVGALAVPLTATDLRYRRLPDVLTLPAVPLVLLAVSVAALAAPDAGGGLVVGAVLGVVGFAGGHLLVRMLLPGSLGAGDVKLAAGLGAALGALGCLRSSWRRARRRS
;
A
#
# COMPACT_ATOMS: atom_id res chain seq x y z
N MET A 1 -29.84 -5.43 -0.67
CA MET A 1 -29.82 -5.56 -2.14
C MET A 1 -28.82 -4.52 -2.62
N ILE A 2 -27.64 -4.92 -3.10
CA ILE A 2 -26.62 -3.97 -3.58
C ILE A 2 -27.01 -3.59 -5.00
N ASP A 3 -27.05 -2.29 -5.30
CA ASP A 3 -27.44 -1.82 -6.62
C ASP A 3 -26.44 -2.33 -7.67
N PRO A 4 -26.90 -3.01 -8.73
CA PRO A 4 -26.02 -3.59 -9.75
C PRO A 4 -25.19 -2.52 -10.47
N THR A 5 -25.67 -1.27 -10.48
CA THR A 5 -24.96 -0.10 -10.98
C THR A 5 -23.72 0.23 -10.14
N VAL A 6 -23.82 0.18 -8.81
CA VAL A 6 -22.69 0.45 -7.91
C VAL A 6 -21.61 -0.62 -8.05
N SER A 7 -22.00 -1.89 -8.23
CA SER A 7 -21.06 -3.00 -8.42
C SER A 7 -20.25 -2.91 -9.72
N LEU A 8 -20.78 -2.26 -10.76
CA LEU A 8 -20.09 -2.07 -12.05
C LEU A 8 -19.33 -0.74 -12.13
N VAL A 9 -19.89 0.35 -11.58
CA VAL A 9 -19.30 1.69 -11.70
C VAL A 9 -18.10 1.86 -10.77
N ALA A 10 -18.19 1.39 -9.53
CA ALA A 10 -17.11 1.54 -8.54
C ALA A 10 -15.74 0.99 -9.00
N PRO A 11 -15.62 -0.24 -9.54
CA PRO A 11 -14.33 -0.74 -10.01
C PRO A 11 -13.79 0.00 -11.24
N VAL A 12 -14.66 0.44 -12.15
CA VAL A 12 -14.24 1.22 -13.33
C VAL A 12 -13.67 2.57 -12.89
N VAL A 13 -14.40 3.30 -12.04
CA VAL A 13 -13.95 4.59 -11.51
C VAL A 13 -12.65 4.44 -10.73
N ALA A 14 -12.56 3.44 -9.86
CA ALA A 14 -11.33 3.16 -9.11
C ALA A 14 -10.16 2.81 -10.04
N GLY A 15 -10.39 2.02 -11.10
CA GLY A 15 -9.37 1.71 -12.10
C GLY A 15 -8.87 2.94 -12.84
N LEU A 16 -9.78 3.84 -13.26
CA LEU A 16 -9.41 5.10 -13.92
C LEU A 16 -8.60 6.02 -13.00
N LEU A 17 -9.02 6.16 -11.74
CA LEU A 17 -8.27 6.91 -10.72
C LEU A 17 -6.90 6.27 -10.45
N GLY A 18 -6.82 4.94 -10.42
CA GLY A 18 -5.57 4.19 -10.31
C GLY A 18 -4.62 4.45 -11.48
N ALA A 19 -5.14 4.47 -12.71
CA ALA A 19 -4.36 4.82 -13.90
C ALA A 19 -3.83 6.26 -13.83
N LEU A 20 -4.69 7.21 -13.45
CA LEU A 20 -4.35 8.63 -13.35
C LEU A 20 -3.29 8.89 -12.26
N THR A 21 -3.44 8.26 -11.10
CA THR A 21 -2.47 8.39 -10.00
C THR A 21 -1.11 7.81 -10.37
N ALA A 22 -1.07 6.61 -10.95
CA ALA A 22 0.17 6.01 -11.43
C ALA A 22 0.82 6.83 -12.55
N TRP A 23 0.03 7.38 -13.48
CA TRP A 23 0.52 8.28 -14.51
C TRP A 23 1.15 9.53 -13.91
N ALA A 24 0.46 10.21 -12.97
CA ALA A 24 0.96 11.41 -12.31
C ALA A 24 2.25 11.12 -11.53
N LEU A 25 2.27 10.03 -10.76
CA LEU A 25 3.44 9.62 -9.98
C LEU A 25 4.64 9.31 -10.90
N CYS A 26 4.42 8.55 -11.97
CA CYS A 26 5.45 8.26 -12.96
C CYS A 26 5.94 9.53 -13.68
N ARG A 27 5.05 10.50 -13.97
CA ARG A 27 5.42 11.80 -14.54
C ARG A 27 6.31 12.61 -13.61
N VAL A 28 6.00 12.66 -12.32
CA VAL A 28 6.85 13.32 -11.31
C VAL A 28 8.22 12.64 -11.25
N LEU A 29 8.28 11.31 -11.29
CA LEU A 29 9.53 10.56 -11.28
C LEU A 29 10.39 10.79 -12.53
N THR A 30 9.76 10.92 -13.71
CA THR A 30 10.47 11.24 -14.96
C THR A 30 10.95 12.70 -15.04
N ARG A 31 10.34 13.62 -14.29
CA ARG A 31 10.70 15.05 -14.26
C ARG A 31 11.56 15.44 -13.07
N GLY A 32 11.80 14.52 -12.14
CA GLY A 32 12.55 14.77 -10.92
C GLY A 32 14.05 14.93 -11.15
N PRO A 33 14.80 15.29 -10.08
CA PRO A 33 16.25 15.54 -10.15
C PRO A 33 17.08 14.34 -10.63
N ARG A 34 16.51 13.12 -10.56
CA ARG A 34 17.11 11.87 -11.02
C ARG A 34 16.07 11.13 -11.86
N PRO A 35 15.93 11.46 -13.15
CA PRO A 35 14.88 10.90 -14.01
C PRO A 35 15.07 9.38 -14.14
N ALA A 36 14.12 8.62 -13.60
CA ALA A 36 14.03 7.19 -13.83
C ALA A 36 13.15 6.95 -15.07
N ALA A 37 13.62 6.16 -16.04
CA ALA A 37 12.84 5.81 -17.22
C ALA A 37 11.78 4.73 -16.87
N VAL A 38 10.73 5.15 -16.16
CA VAL A 38 9.64 4.28 -15.70
C VAL A 38 8.70 3.93 -16.87
N PRO A 39 8.31 2.66 -17.07
CA PRO A 39 7.32 2.30 -18.09
C PRO A 39 5.91 2.79 -17.67
N VAL A 40 5.59 4.05 -17.99
CA VAL A 40 4.37 4.74 -17.57
C VAL A 40 3.10 3.94 -17.87
N ALA A 41 3.01 3.34 -19.06
CA ALA A 41 1.86 2.56 -19.48
C ALA A 41 1.69 1.27 -18.64
N ALA A 42 2.77 0.56 -18.35
CA ALA A 42 2.72 -0.64 -17.52
C ALA A 42 2.35 -0.31 -16.07
N CYS A 43 2.88 0.78 -15.52
CA CYS A 43 2.51 1.24 -14.19
C CYS A 43 1.04 1.67 -14.12
N ALA A 44 0.57 2.45 -15.10
CA ALA A 44 -0.83 2.86 -15.17
C ALA A 44 -1.78 1.66 -15.26
N ALA A 45 -1.48 0.69 -16.13
CA ALA A 45 -2.27 -0.53 -16.25
C ALA A 45 -2.25 -1.36 -14.97
N GLY A 46 -1.07 -1.56 -14.36
CA GLY A 46 -0.93 -2.32 -13.12
C GLY A 46 -1.71 -1.71 -11.96
N THR A 47 -1.58 -0.40 -11.74
CA THR A 47 -2.31 0.29 -10.66
C THR A 47 -3.82 0.34 -10.95
N ALA A 48 -4.23 0.54 -12.22
CA ALA A 48 -5.63 0.49 -12.60
C ALA A 48 -6.28 -0.86 -12.28
N VAL A 49 -5.63 -1.96 -12.65
CA VAL A 49 -6.11 -3.32 -12.37
C VAL A 49 -6.20 -3.55 -10.86
N LEU A 50 -5.17 -3.18 -10.08
CA LEU A 50 -5.19 -3.33 -8.62
C LEU A 50 -6.32 -2.54 -7.98
N TRP A 51 -6.50 -1.28 -8.35
CA TRP A 51 -7.55 -0.42 -7.77
C TRP A 51 -8.94 -0.91 -8.15
N ALA A 52 -9.14 -1.35 -9.40
CA ALA A 52 -10.39 -1.96 -9.85
C ALA A 52 -10.71 -3.24 -9.05
N LEU A 53 -9.73 -4.11 -8.83
CA LEU A 53 -9.89 -5.34 -8.05
C LEU A 53 -10.23 -5.05 -6.58
N VAL A 54 -9.56 -4.07 -5.97
CA VAL A 54 -9.81 -3.65 -4.59
C VAL A 54 -11.22 -3.08 -4.43
N ALA A 55 -11.64 -2.21 -5.35
CA ALA A 55 -12.99 -1.64 -5.36
C ALA A 55 -14.06 -2.71 -5.63
N TRP A 56 -13.83 -3.62 -6.57
CA TRP A 56 -14.71 -4.76 -6.83
C TRP A 56 -14.87 -5.64 -5.59
N ARG A 57 -13.78 -5.96 -4.90
CA ARG A 57 -13.83 -6.74 -3.66
C ARG A 57 -14.60 -6.04 -2.54
N ALA A 58 -14.49 -4.72 -2.42
CA ALA A 58 -15.26 -3.95 -1.45
C ALA A 58 -16.75 -3.90 -1.83
N ALA A 59 -17.08 -3.70 -3.11
CA ALA A 59 -18.45 -3.74 -3.61
C ALA A 59 -19.11 -5.11 -3.44
N ALA A 60 -18.34 -6.20 -3.52
CA ALA A 60 -18.79 -7.56 -3.24
C ALA A 60 -18.91 -7.89 -1.74
N GLY A 61 -18.66 -6.92 -0.84
CA GLY A 61 -18.70 -7.12 0.61
C GLY A 61 -17.51 -7.91 1.18
N GLY A 62 -16.49 -8.19 0.37
CA GLY A 62 -15.30 -8.94 0.77
C GLY A 62 -14.24 -8.10 1.49
N LEU A 63 -14.40 -6.78 1.53
CA LEU A 63 -13.54 -5.81 2.22
C LEU A 63 -14.39 -4.68 2.80
N PRO A 64 -14.14 -4.26 4.04
CA PRO A 64 -14.81 -3.08 4.59
C PRO A 64 -14.35 -1.81 3.87
N TRP A 65 -15.27 -0.89 3.60
CA TRP A 65 -15.00 0.34 2.85
C TRP A 65 -13.94 1.22 3.53
N TRP A 66 -13.91 1.25 4.86
CA TRP A 66 -12.91 2.01 5.63
C TRP A 66 -11.49 1.46 5.50
N TRP A 67 -11.31 0.21 5.05
CA TRP A 67 -9.99 -0.36 4.81
C TRP A 67 -9.43 -0.03 3.42
N LEU A 68 -10.25 0.47 2.49
CA LEU A 68 -9.85 0.81 1.12
C LEU A 68 -8.61 1.70 1.00
N PRO A 69 -8.38 2.72 1.84
CA PRO A 69 -7.23 3.61 1.67
C PRO A 69 -5.88 2.88 1.70
N VAL A 70 -5.75 1.85 2.55
CA VAL A 70 -4.49 1.12 2.75
C VAL A 70 -4.02 0.37 1.49
N PRO A 71 -4.78 -0.58 0.90
CA PRO A 71 -4.38 -1.28 -0.30
C PRO A 71 -4.26 -0.36 -1.53
N LEU A 72 -5.05 0.72 -1.61
CA LEU A 72 -4.94 1.68 -2.71
C LEU A 72 -3.61 2.43 -2.68
N VAL A 73 -3.21 2.96 -1.51
CA VAL A 73 -1.92 3.64 -1.32
C VAL A 73 -0.76 2.67 -1.51
N VAL A 74 -0.83 1.48 -0.91
CA VAL A 74 0.21 0.45 -1.08
C VAL A 74 0.37 0.06 -2.54
N GLY A 75 -0.73 -0.17 -3.28
CA GLY A 75 -0.69 -0.50 -4.70
C GLY A 75 -0.15 0.62 -5.59
N ALA A 76 -0.49 1.88 -5.27
CA ALA A 76 0.00 3.05 -6.01
C ALA A 76 1.51 3.26 -5.85
N LEU A 77 2.08 2.88 -4.70
CA LEU A 77 3.52 2.94 -4.45
C LEU A 77 4.24 1.70 -5.00
N ALA A 78 3.71 0.50 -4.72
CA ALA A 78 4.35 -0.76 -5.06
C ALA A 78 4.51 -0.96 -6.56
N VAL A 79 3.51 -0.61 -7.39
CA VAL A 79 3.57 -0.85 -8.83
C VAL A 79 4.73 -0.09 -9.51
N PRO A 80 4.88 1.24 -9.34
CA PRO A 80 6.05 1.95 -9.86
C PRO A 80 7.37 1.45 -9.28
N LEU A 81 7.43 1.18 -7.98
CA LEU A 81 8.62 0.66 -7.30
C LEU A 81 9.07 -0.67 -7.93
N THR A 82 8.17 -1.64 -8.05
CA THR A 82 8.46 -2.95 -8.65
C THR A 82 8.85 -2.82 -10.13
N ALA A 83 8.15 -1.96 -10.90
CA ALA A 83 8.50 -1.73 -12.31
C ALA A 83 9.88 -1.10 -12.48
N THR A 84 10.27 -0.17 -11.59
CA THR A 84 11.63 0.41 -11.59
C THR A 84 12.69 -0.57 -11.13
N ASP A 85 12.38 -1.36 -10.10
CA ASP A 85 13.32 -2.34 -9.53
C ASP A 85 13.65 -3.45 -10.54
N LEU A 86 12.63 -4.04 -11.18
CA LEU A 86 12.81 -5.07 -12.21
C LEU A 86 13.61 -4.57 -13.42
N ARG A 87 13.47 -3.29 -13.77
CA ARG A 87 14.07 -2.74 -15.00
C ARG A 87 15.49 -2.21 -14.79
N TYR A 88 15.80 -1.65 -13.62
CA TYR A 88 17.07 -0.95 -13.38
C TYR A 88 17.89 -1.50 -12.22
N ARG A 89 17.37 -2.47 -11.45
CA ARG A 89 17.98 -2.99 -10.21
C ARG A 89 18.52 -1.89 -9.28
N ARG A 90 17.88 -0.72 -9.30
CA ARG A 90 18.23 0.45 -8.49
C ARG A 90 16.94 0.96 -7.89
N LEU A 91 16.86 0.91 -6.56
CA LEU A 91 15.71 1.41 -5.83
C LEU A 91 15.68 2.95 -5.91
N PRO A 92 14.64 3.58 -6.47
CA PRO A 92 14.55 5.02 -6.53
C PRO A 92 14.21 5.58 -5.14
N ASP A 93 15.19 6.23 -4.48
CA ASP A 93 15.01 6.85 -3.16
C ASP A 93 13.86 7.89 -3.09
N VAL A 94 13.46 8.42 -4.25
CA VAL A 94 12.37 9.41 -4.37
C VAL A 94 11.02 8.81 -3.98
N LEU A 95 10.81 7.50 -4.17
CA LEU A 95 9.56 6.81 -3.82
C LEU A 95 9.55 6.26 -2.39
N THR A 96 10.72 5.92 -1.84
CA THR A 96 10.82 5.32 -0.49
C THR A 96 10.64 6.37 0.61
N LEU A 97 11.00 7.63 0.35
CA LEU A 97 10.81 8.74 1.28
C LEU A 97 9.32 9.01 1.63
N PRO A 98 8.41 9.14 0.65
CA PRO A 98 6.98 9.35 0.93
C PRO A 98 6.23 8.08 1.33
N ALA A 99 6.80 6.88 1.13
CA ALA A 99 6.07 5.63 1.35
C ALA A 99 5.61 5.44 2.80
N VAL A 100 6.49 5.70 3.77
CA VAL A 100 6.17 5.57 5.20
C VAL A 100 5.04 6.51 5.63
N PRO A 101 5.12 7.84 5.42
CA PRO A 101 4.06 8.74 5.86
C PRO A 101 2.74 8.48 5.13
N LEU A 102 2.76 8.12 3.85
CA LEU A 102 1.54 7.79 3.10
C LEU A 102 0.85 6.54 3.64
N VAL A 103 1.59 5.47 3.92
CA VAL A 103 1.00 4.24 4.45
C VAL A 103 0.51 4.45 5.89
N LEU A 104 1.27 5.16 6.72
CA LEU A 104 0.81 5.51 8.08
C LEU A 104 -0.46 6.36 8.04
N LEU A 105 -0.53 7.37 7.18
CA LEU A 105 -1.74 8.18 7.01
C LEU A 105 -2.93 7.33 6.57
N ALA A 106 -2.74 6.42 5.60
CA ALA A 106 -3.79 5.52 5.14
C ALA A 106 -4.30 4.61 6.27
N VAL A 107 -3.38 4.07 7.08
CA VAL A 107 -3.72 3.25 8.25
C VAL A 107 -4.43 4.10 9.32
N SER A 108 -4.00 5.33 9.58
CA SER A 108 -4.65 6.23 10.52
C SER A 108 -6.07 6.59 10.08
N VAL A 109 -6.28 6.89 8.81
CA VAL A 109 -7.62 7.14 8.25
C VAL A 109 -8.50 5.89 8.39
N ALA A 110 -7.97 4.71 8.07
CA ALA A 110 -8.68 3.46 8.25
C ALA A 110 -9.01 3.16 9.72
N ALA A 111 -8.10 3.49 10.63
CA ALA A 111 -8.29 3.30 12.06
C ALA A 111 -9.35 4.25 12.65
N LEU A 112 -9.40 5.50 12.19
CA LEU A 112 -10.40 6.49 12.61
C LEU A 112 -11.79 6.14 12.08
N ALA A 113 -11.88 5.57 10.87
CA ALA A 113 -13.14 5.16 10.27
C ALA A 113 -13.62 3.77 10.73
N ALA A 114 -12.78 3.00 11.44
CA ALA A 114 -13.11 1.67 11.92
C ALA A 114 -13.89 1.74 13.25
N PRO A 115 -15.12 1.17 13.33
CA PRO A 115 -15.96 1.28 14.54
C PRO A 115 -15.32 0.69 15.81
N ASP A 116 -14.83 -0.56 15.73
CA ASP A 116 -14.29 -1.29 16.91
C ASP A 116 -12.87 -1.84 16.68
N ALA A 117 -12.30 -1.60 15.50
CA ALA A 117 -11.01 -2.19 15.09
C ALA A 117 -9.86 -1.19 15.09
N GLY A 118 -10.13 0.12 15.29
CA GLY A 118 -9.13 1.19 15.16
C GLY A 118 -7.88 0.98 16.01
N GLY A 119 -8.04 0.71 17.31
CA GLY A 119 -6.92 0.46 18.21
C GLY A 119 -6.06 -0.75 17.80
N GLY A 120 -6.70 -1.83 17.36
CA GLY A 120 -6.00 -3.02 16.86
C GLY A 120 -5.20 -2.76 15.59
N LEU A 121 -5.73 -1.92 14.68
CA LEU A 121 -5.03 -1.54 13.45
C LEU A 121 -3.76 -0.73 13.75
N VAL A 122 -3.84 0.23 14.68
CA VAL A 122 -2.69 1.05 15.08
C VAL A 122 -1.63 0.20 15.77
N VAL A 123 -2.01 -0.64 16.74
CA VAL A 123 -1.07 -1.55 17.42
C VAL A 123 -0.42 -2.51 16.41
N GLY A 124 -1.22 -3.08 15.50
CA GLY A 124 -0.70 -3.94 14.44
C GLY A 124 0.31 -3.22 13.57
N ALA A 125 0.02 -1.99 13.15
CA ALA A 125 0.91 -1.19 12.33
C ALA A 125 2.24 -0.90 13.05
N VAL A 126 2.20 -0.50 14.32
CA VAL A 126 3.41 -0.24 15.12
C VAL A 126 4.25 -1.51 15.25
N LEU A 127 3.65 -2.64 15.60
CA LEU A 127 4.35 -3.91 15.71
C LEU A 127 4.98 -4.34 14.37
N GLY A 128 4.25 -4.14 13.27
CA GLY A 128 4.73 -4.42 11.93
C GLY A 128 5.90 -3.54 11.53
N VAL A 129 5.84 -2.23 11.79
CA VAL A 129 6.96 -1.29 11.58
C VAL A 129 8.17 -1.74 12.38
N VAL A 130 8.01 -1.98 13.68
CA VAL A 130 9.12 -2.37 14.57
C VAL A 130 9.75 -3.68 14.10
N GLY A 131 8.95 -4.68 13.76
CA GLY A 131 9.45 -5.97 13.27
C GLY A 131 10.20 -5.87 11.95
N PHE A 132 9.58 -5.25 10.93
CA PHE A 132 10.18 -5.18 9.59
C PHE A 132 11.35 -4.18 9.52
N ALA A 133 11.14 -2.94 10.00
CA ALA A 133 12.18 -1.93 9.97
C ALA A 133 13.32 -2.28 10.94
N GLY A 134 13.01 -2.80 12.12
CA GLY A 134 14.01 -3.27 13.08
C GLY A 134 14.84 -4.41 12.51
N GLY A 135 14.21 -5.41 11.88
CA GLY A 135 14.93 -6.49 11.20
C GLY A 135 15.85 -5.99 10.09
N HIS A 136 15.36 -5.10 9.21
CA HIS A 136 16.19 -4.54 8.13
C HIS A 136 17.30 -3.64 8.66
N LEU A 137 17.06 -2.90 9.75
CA LEU A 137 18.07 -2.09 10.40
C LEU A 137 19.16 -2.97 11.03
N LEU A 138 18.79 -4.08 11.66
CA LEU A 138 19.74 -5.05 12.20
C LEU A 138 20.62 -5.64 11.11
N VAL A 139 20.02 -6.07 9.99
CA VAL A 139 20.80 -6.58 8.84
C VAL A 139 21.73 -5.50 8.30
N ARG A 140 21.27 -4.24 8.19
CA ARG A 140 22.11 -3.12 7.79
C ARG A 140 23.26 -2.86 8.77
N MET A 141 23.04 -3.03 10.08
CA MET A 141 24.09 -2.86 11.09
C MET A 141 25.12 -4.00 11.06
N LEU A 142 24.65 -5.24 10.84
CA LEU A 142 25.50 -6.44 10.80
C LEU A 142 26.25 -6.57 9.47
N LEU A 143 25.65 -6.09 8.37
CA LEU A 143 26.15 -6.19 7.00
C LEU A 143 26.03 -4.82 6.30
N PRO A 144 26.89 -3.84 6.65
CA PRO A 144 26.77 -2.44 6.23
C PRO A 144 26.89 -2.14 4.73
N GLY A 145 27.08 -3.15 3.88
CA GLY A 145 27.02 -3.05 2.41
C GLY A 145 25.83 -3.74 1.75
N SER A 146 24.97 -4.42 2.52
CA SER A 146 23.89 -5.26 1.97
C SER A 146 22.57 -4.51 1.74
N LEU A 147 22.28 -3.49 2.56
CA LEU A 147 21.00 -2.77 2.57
C LEU A 147 21.21 -1.25 2.67
N GLY A 148 20.54 -0.53 1.79
CA GLY A 148 20.49 0.92 1.81
C GLY A 148 19.55 1.45 2.89
N ALA A 149 19.68 2.74 3.21
CA ALA A 149 18.75 3.42 4.12
C ALA A 149 17.31 3.46 3.57
N GLY A 150 17.13 3.41 2.25
CA GLY A 150 15.83 3.34 1.57
C GLY A 150 15.08 2.03 1.86
N ASP A 151 15.81 0.91 1.95
CA ASP A 151 15.22 -0.42 2.18
C ASP A 151 14.57 -0.52 3.56
N VAL A 152 15.23 0.04 4.59
CA VAL A 152 14.69 0.10 5.95
C VAL A 152 13.38 0.91 6.00
N LYS A 153 13.29 1.99 5.22
CA LYS A 153 12.08 2.83 5.14
C LYS A 153 10.96 2.11 4.39
N LEU A 154 11.28 1.45 3.29
CA LEU A 154 10.31 0.63 2.55
C LEU A 154 9.77 -0.49 3.45
N ALA A 155 10.65 -1.17 4.18
CA ALA A 155 10.30 -2.19 5.16
C ALA A 155 9.41 -1.63 6.28
N ALA A 156 9.65 -0.40 6.75
CA ALA A 156 8.77 0.25 7.71
C ALA A 156 7.34 0.44 7.16
N GLY A 157 7.19 1.00 5.95
CA GLY A 157 5.89 1.19 5.31
C GLY A 157 5.15 -0.13 5.08
N LEU A 158 5.83 -1.14 4.53
CA LEU A 158 5.27 -2.48 4.34
C LEU A 158 4.89 -3.15 5.67
N GLY A 159 5.76 -3.01 6.67
CA GLY A 159 5.51 -3.49 8.03
C GLY A 159 4.23 -2.88 8.61
N ALA A 160 4.03 -1.58 8.48
CA ALA A 160 2.81 -0.91 8.93
C ALA A 160 1.55 -1.52 8.29
N ALA A 161 1.55 -1.67 6.96
CA ALA A 161 0.42 -2.23 6.22
C ALA A 161 0.14 -3.70 6.59
N LEU A 162 1.18 -4.53 6.64
CA LEU A 162 1.07 -5.96 6.94
C LEU A 162 0.66 -6.22 8.39
N GLY A 163 1.21 -5.45 9.33
CA GLY A 163 0.86 -5.53 10.74
C GLY A 163 -0.60 -5.14 10.99
N ALA A 164 -1.06 -4.04 10.37
CA ALA A 164 -2.47 -3.64 10.41
C ALA A 164 -3.39 -4.70 9.78
N LEU A 165 -2.98 -5.31 8.65
CA LEU A 165 -3.72 -6.40 8.00
C LEU A 165 -3.82 -7.65 8.88
N GLY A 166 -2.75 -7.99 9.60
CA GLY A 166 -2.73 -9.09 10.57
C GLY A 166 -3.76 -8.87 11.69
N CYS A 167 -3.79 -7.66 12.26
CA CYS A 167 -4.79 -7.28 13.26
C CYS A 167 -6.21 -7.30 12.70
N LEU A 168 -6.44 -6.74 11.51
CA LEU A 168 -7.72 -6.82 10.81
C LEU A 168 -8.19 -8.27 10.72
N ARG A 169 -7.37 -9.16 10.17
CA ARG A 169 -7.72 -10.58 10.00
C ARG A 169 -7.98 -11.29 11.33
N SER A 170 -7.26 -10.93 12.39
CA SER A 170 -7.49 -11.46 13.74
C SER A 170 -8.87 -11.06 14.30
N SER A 171 -9.31 -9.82 14.04
CA SER A 171 -10.61 -9.32 14.49
C SER A 171 -11.77 -10.08 13.84
N TRP A 172 -11.67 -10.35 12.53
CA TRP A 172 -12.64 -11.16 11.79
C TRP A 172 -12.75 -12.59 12.32
N ARG A 173 -11.62 -13.21 12.69
CA ARG A 173 -11.64 -14.56 13.28
C ARG A 173 -12.32 -14.58 14.65
N ARG A 174 -12.10 -13.54 15.47
CA ARG A 174 -12.76 -13.42 16.78
C ARG A 174 -14.27 -13.26 16.63
N ALA A 175 -14.73 -12.46 15.66
CA ALA A 175 -16.15 -12.26 15.40
C ALA A 175 -16.87 -13.58 15.01
N ARG A 176 -16.28 -14.38 14.10
CA ARG A 176 -16.87 -15.68 13.67
C ARG A 176 -16.87 -16.77 14.74
N ARG A 177 -16.07 -16.64 15.81
CA ARG A 177 -16.06 -17.60 16.92
C ARG A 177 -17.13 -17.31 17.98
N ARG A 178 -17.77 -16.14 17.91
CA ARG A 178 -18.82 -15.71 18.86
C ARG A 178 -20.25 -15.91 18.33
N SER A 179 -20.38 -16.41 17.10
CA SER A 179 -21.63 -16.74 16.40
C SER A 179 -21.77 -18.24 16.27
#